data_AF-A0A1C5TA79-F1
#
_entry.id   AF-A0A1C5TA79-F1
#
_cell.length_a   1.000
_cell.length_b   1.000
_cell.length_c   1.000
_cell.angle_alpha   90.00
_cell.angle_beta   90.00
_cell.angle_gamma   90.00
#
_symmetry.space_group_name_H-M   'P 1'
#
loop_
_entity.id
_entity.type
_entity.pdbx_description
1 polymer ?
#
loop_
_entity_poly.entity_id
_entity_poly.type
_entity_poly.pdbx_seq_one_letter_code
_entity_poly.pdbx_strand_id
1 'polypeptide(L)'
;MSARDQVAKEAGERSGIQVMRYVRLTELIPELLDMVDEKKIAFNPAYELSFLKPDEQQMLVETMDYEQATPSLSQAQRMKKFSQEGKLSEDVMLAIMSEEKKGDLDKVTLSSDTLRKYFPKSYTPAKMQETIIKLLEQWQKKRQRDQER
;
A
#
# COMPACT_ATOMS: atom_id res chain seq x y z
N MET A 1 -5.89 29.63 15.89
CA MET A 1 -5.19 28.76 14.93
C MET A 1 -4.06 28.10 15.68
N SER A 2 -3.89 26.77 15.62
CA SER A 2 -2.77 26.12 16.33
C SER A 2 -1.46 26.35 15.59
N ALA A 3 -0.32 26.21 16.27
CA ALA A 3 1.00 26.42 15.65
C ALA A 3 1.21 25.54 14.41
N ARG A 4 0.81 24.26 14.47
CA ARG A 4 0.86 23.35 13.31
C ARG A 4 -0.02 23.80 12.14
N ASP A 5 -1.17 24.43 12.41
CA ASP A 5 -2.06 24.92 11.34
C ASP A 5 -1.51 26.18 10.68
N GLN A 6 -0.81 27.02 11.45
CA GLN A 6 -0.09 28.18 10.92
C GLN A 6 1.04 27.75 9.99
N VAL A 7 1.89 26.81 10.43
CA VAL A 7 2.98 26.24 9.61
C VAL A 7 2.42 25.59 8.35
N ALA A 8 1.33 24.83 8.45
CA ALA A 8 0.70 24.21 7.28
C ALA A 8 0.25 25.27 6.26
N LYS A 9 -0.42 26.32 6.72
CA LYS A 9 -0.88 27.41 5.86
C LYS A 9 0.29 28.11 5.15
N GLU A 10 1.36 28.40 5.87
CA GLU A 10 2.57 29.06 5.31
C GLU A 10 3.30 28.16 4.31
N ALA A 11 3.38 26.86 4.57
CA ALA A 11 4.02 25.88 3.70
C ALA A 11 3.16 25.43 2.50
N GLY A 12 1.90 25.90 2.39
CA GLY A 12 0.96 25.46 1.35
C GLY A 12 0.37 24.06 1.60
N GLU A 13 0.50 23.54 2.81
CA GLU A 13 -0.04 22.25 3.23
C GLU A 13 -1.52 22.36 3.65
N ARG A 14 -2.28 21.30 3.34
CA ARG A 14 -3.73 21.30 3.55
C ARG A 14 -4.13 21.19 5.02
N SER A 15 -3.26 20.69 5.88
CA SER A 15 -3.57 20.41 7.28
C SER A 15 -2.33 20.43 8.16
N GLY A 16 -2.45 20.99 9.38
CA GLY A 16 -1.43 20.86 10.41
C GLY A 16 -1.10 19.41 10.80
N ILE A 17 -2.01 18.46 10.53
CA ILE A 17 -1.73 17.03 10.70
C ILE A 17 -0.62 16.58 9.75
N GLN A 18 -0.64 17.05 8.49
CA GLN A 18 0.37 16.66 7.51
C GLN A 18 1.77 17.15 7.92
N VAL A 19 1.87 18.36 8.48
CA VAL A 19 3.10 18.88 9.10
C VAL A 19 3.59 17.96 10.22
N MET A 20 2.71 17.52 11.12
CA MET A 20 3.09 16.59 12.18
C MET A 20 3.57 15.24 11.65
N ARG A 21 3.04 14.78 10.50
CA ARG A 21 3.50 13.53 9.87
C ARG A 21 4.91 13.69 9.28
N TYR A 22 5.24 14.84 8.69
CA TYR A 22 6.60 15.14 8.26
C TYR A 22 7.58 15.18 9.44
N VAL A 23 7.21 15.89 10.51
CA VAL A 23 8.03 15.91 11.74
C VAL A 23 8.23 14.50 12.27
N ARG A 24 7.21 13.64 12.21
CA ARG A 24 7.33 12.28 12.70
C ARG A 24 8.38 11.45 11.94
N LEU A 25 8.64 11.72 10.66
CA LEU A 25 9.68 11.01 9.92
C LEU A 25 11.09 11.21 10.51
N THR A 26 11.32 12.26 11.31
CA THR A 26 12.62 12.46 11.98
C THR A 26 12.90 11.42 13.07
N GLU A 27 11.92 10.59 13.43
CA GLU A 27 12.07 9.44 14.33
C GLU A 27 12.52 8.17 13.60
N LEU A 28 12.72 8.24 12.28
CA LEU A 28 13.34 7.17 11.52
C LEU A 28 14.86 7.16 11.75
N ILE A 29 15.44 5.98 11.77
CA ILE A 29 16.90 5.83 11.68
C ILE A 29 17.41 6.36 10.31
N PRO A 30 18.66 6.83 10.22
CA PRO A 30 19.21 7.44 9.00
C PRO A 30 18.97 6.61 7.74
N GLU A 31 19.17 5.30 7.83
CA GLU A 31 19.03 4.36 6.72
C GLU A 31 17.60 4.37 6.17
N LEU A 32 16.58 4.29 7.04
CA LEU A 32 15.19 4.33 6.61
C LEU A 32 14.79 5.71 6.08
N LEU A 33 15.34 6.78 6.66
CA LEU A 33 15.10 8.14 6.18
C LEU A 33 15.67 8.34 4.76
N ASP A 34 16.91 7.90 4.53
CA ASP A 34 17.55 7.94 3.21
C ASP A 34 16.73 7.16 2.18
N MET A 35 16.18 5.99 2.56
CA MET A 35 15.30 5.22 1.68
C MET A 35 13.98 5.94 1.33
N VAL A 36 13.49 6.84 2.19
CA VAL A 36 12.33 7.68 1.88
C VAL A 36 12.71 8.79 0.91
N ASP A 37 13.84 9.44 1.14
CA ASP A 37 14.35 10.51 0.29
C ASP A 37 14.68 10.01 -1.12
N GLU A 38 15.25 8.81 -1.23
CA GLU A 38 15.48 8.09 -2.48
C GLU A 38 14.21 7.50 -3.10
N LYS A 39 13.05 7.66 -2.45
CA LYS A 39 11.73 7.14 -2.87
C LYS A 39 11.66 5.61 -2.97
N LYS A 40 12.56 4.89 -2.31
CA LYS A 40 12.49 3.42 -2.16
C LYS A 40 11.35 3.03 -1.24
N ILE A 41 11.11 3.80 -0.18
CA ILE A 41 9.95 3.64 0.72
C ILE A 41 9.00 4.82 0.51
N ALA A 42 7.71 4.53 0.29
CA ALA A 42 6.70 5.58 0.17
C ALA A 42 6.43 6.25 1.53
N PHE A 43 6.00 7.52 1.49
CA PHE A 43 5.73 8.34 2.68
C PHE A 43 4.79 7.68 3.72
N ASN A 44 3.71 7.03 3.26
CA ASN A 44 2.72 6.45 4.17
C ASN A 44 3.29 5.25 4.97
N PRO A 45 3.92 4.23 4.34
CA PRO A 45 4.66 3.21 5.07
C PRO A 45 5.71 3.80 6.02
N ALA A 46 6.53 4.74 5.55
CA ALA A 46 7.57 5.37 6.37
C ALA A 46 7.00 6.07 7.62
N TYR A 47 5.87 6.76 7.47
CA TYR A 47 5.15 7.34 8.59
C TYR A 47 4.73 6.28 9.61
N GLU A 48 4.29 5.08 9.21
CA GLU A 48 3.98 4.02 10.17
C GLU A 48 5.24 3.42 10.82
N LEU A 49 6.32 3.27 10.05
CA LEU A 49 7.62 2.76 10.53
C LEU A 49 8.26 3.68 11.56
N SER A 50 8.04 4.99 11.47
CA SER A 50 8.53 5.98 12.46
C SER A 50 7.93 5.82 13.87
N PHE A 51 7.01 4.88 14.08
CA PHE A 51 6.50 4.50 15.40
C PHE A 51 7.18 3.28 16.00
N LEU A 52 8.03 2.58 15.23
CA LEU A 52 8.86 1.49 15.72
C LEU A 52 10.00 2.04 16.57
N LYS A 53 10.47 1.24 17.52
CA LYS A 53 11.66 1.57 18.30
C LYS A 53 12.92 1.51 17.40
N PRO A 54 14.01 2.22 17.73
CA PRO A 54 15.22 2.22 16.90
C PRO A 54 15.82 0.83 16.62
N ASP A 55 15.77 -0.08 17.59
CA ASP A 55 16.21 -1.48 17.45
C ASP A 55 15.32 -2.28 16.50
N GLU A 56 13.99 -2.08 16.56
CA GLU A 56 13.05 -2.68 15.61
C GLU A 56 13.22 -2.12 14.19
N GLN A 57 13.60 -0.84 14.06
CA GLN A 57 13.92 -0.25 12.76
C GLN A 57 15.20 -0.83 12.15
N GLN A 58 16.23 -1.08 12.97
CA GLN A 58 17.47 -1.74 12.52
C GLN A 58 17.19 -3.16 12.02
N MET A 59 16.41 -3.92 12.79
CA MET A 59 15.96 -5.27 12.41
C MET A 59 15.18 -5.26 11.08
N LEU A 60 14.38 -4.21 10.83
CA LEU A 60 13.67 -4.06 9.57
C LEU A 60 14.61 -3.85 8.39
N VAL A 61 15.67 -3.04 8.55
CA VAL A 61 16.67 -2.84 7.50
C VAL A 61 17.33 -4.17 7.12
N GLU A 62 17.74 -4.97 8.12
CA GLU A 62 18.32 -6.29 7.89
C GLU A 62 17.33 -7.25 7.20
N THR A 63 16.07 -7.22 7.62
CA THR A 63 15.00 -8.04 7.01
C THR A 63 14.73 -7.63 5.55
N MET A 64 14.75 -6.33 5.27
CA MET A 64 14.55 -5.80 3.92
C MET A 64 15.69 -6.19 2.97
N ASP A 65 16.92 -6.20 3.47
CA ASP A 65 18.10 -6.66 2.72
C ASP A 65 18.03 -8.18 2.49
N TYR A 66 17.56 -8.96 3.46
CA TYR A 66 17.39 -10.40 3.30
C TYR A 66 16.29 -10.76 2.28
N GLU A 67 15.10 -10.15 2.41
CA GLU A 67 13.96 -10.38 1.52
C GLU A 67 14.06 -9.64 0.17
N GLN A 68 15.08 -8.79 0.01
CA GLN A 68 15.25 -7.91 -1.17
C GLN A 68 13.97 -7.11 -1.50
N ALA A 69 13.27 -6.64 -0.46
CA ALA A 69 11.96 -6.02 -0.59
C ALA A 69 11.72 -4.94 0.47
N THR A 70 11.01 -3.87 0.08
CA THR A 70 10.51 -2.86 1.03
C THR A 70 9.08 -3.20 1.50
N PRO A 71 8.71 -2.86 2.75
CA PRO A 71 7.37 -3.13 3.28
C PRO A 71 6.29 -2.32 2.56
N SER A 72 5.14 -2.95 2.35
CA SER A 72 3.90 -2.27 1.98
C SER A 72 3.31 -1.50 3.16
N LEU A 73 2.33 -0.62 2.90
CA LEU A 73 1.61 0.10 3.96
C LEU A 73 0.97 -0.85 4.98
N SER A 74 0.33 -1.92 4.51
CA SER A 74 -0.31 -2.90 5.41
C SER A 74 0.70 -3.65 6.28
N GLN A 75 1.89 -3.94 5.75
CA GLN A 75 2.97 -4.56 6.51
C GLN A 75 3.49 -3.60 7.59
N ALA A 76 3.78 -2.35 7.23
CA ALA A 76 4.23 -1.32 8.18
C ALA A 76 3.19 -1.07 9.31
N GLN A 77 1.89 -1.01 8.98
CA GLN A 77 0.82 -0.89 9.98
C GLN A 77 0.76 -2.06 10.95
N ARG A 78 0.99 -3.28 10.46
CA ARG A 78 1.04 -4.47 11.31
C ARG A 78 2.27 -4.47 12.20
N MET A 79 3.45 -4.16 11.66
CA MET A 79 4.69 -4.04 12.46
C MET A 79 4.49 -3.06 13.61
N LYS A 80 3.95 -1.87 13.32
CA LYS A 80 3.61 -0.87 14.33
C LYS A 80 2.67 -1.41 15.41
N LYS A 81 1.63 -2.14 15.02
CA LYS A 81 0.69 -2.76 15.97
C LYS A 81 1.41 -3.76 16.89
N PHE A 82 2.24 -4.65 16.32
CA PHE A 82 3.00 -5.62 17.12
C PHE A 82 4.03 -4.95 18.04
N SER A 83 4.70 -3.90 17.58
CA SER A 83 5.64 -3.11 18.39
C SER A 83 4.95 -2.46 19.59
N GLN A 84 3.79 -1.83 19.36
CA GLN A 84 2.98 -1.24 20.43
C GLN A 84 2.47 -2.26 21.45
N GLU A 85 2.24 -3.50 21.01
CA GLU A 85 1.89 -4.63 21.89
C GLU A 85 3.12 -5.27 22.57
N GLY A 86 4.34 -4.84 22.26
CA GLY A 86 5.59 -5.43 22.76
C GLY A 86 5.87 -6.83 22.21
N LYS A 87 5.33 -7.16 21.04
CA LYS A 87 5.35 -8.49 20.42
C LYS A 87 6.06 -8.52 19.06
N LEU A 88 6.68 -7.42 18.65
CA LEU A 88 7.45 -7.39 17.41
C LEU A 88 8.82 -8.02 17.66
N SER A 89 8.95 -9.30 17.31
CA SER A 89 10.24 -10.00 17.24
C SER A 89 10.71 -10.12 15.80
N GLU A 90 11.96 -10.56 15.61
CA GLU A 90 12.54 -10.84 14.30
C GLU A 90 11.71 -11.83 13.49
N ASP A 91 11.32 -12.96 14.10
CA ASP A 91 10.44 -13.95 13.45
C ASP A 91 9.10 -13.35 13.00
N VAL A 92 8.50 -12.47 13.82
CA VAL A 92 7.23 -11.82 13.49
C VAL A 92 7.43 -10.81 12.35
N MET A 93 8.54 -10.07 12.37
CA MET A 93 8.88 -9.12 11.32
C MET A 93 9.11 -9.82 9.98
N LEU A 94 9.90 -10.89 9.99
CA LEU A 94 10.17 -11.73 8.83
C LEU A 94 8.87 -12.32 8.28
N ALA A 95 8.01 -12.86 9.15
CA ALA A 95 6.71 -13.39 8.75
C ALA A 95 5.83 -12.31 8.10
N ILE A 96 5.79 -11.09 8.67
CA ILE A 96 5.04 -9.97 8.07
C ILE A 96 5.62 -9.60 6.70
N MET A 97 6.95 -9.60 6.53
CA MET A 97 7.63 -9.26 5.28
C MET A 97 7.45 -10.31 4.19
N SER A 98 7.49 -11.59 4.59
CA SER A 98 7.33 -12.76 3.72
C SER A 98 5.90 -12.97 3.23
N GLU A 99 4.90 -12.42 3.93
CA GLU A 99 3.52 -12.49 3.47
C GLU A 99 3.37 -11.79 2.12
N GLU A 100 2.74 -12.49 1.16
CA GLU A 100 2.43 -11.93 -0.15
C GLU A 100 1.75 -10.57 0.00
N LYS A 101 2.31 -9.56 -0.68
CA LYS A 101 1.72 -8.22 -0.71
C LYS A 101 0.29 -8.37 -1.21
N LYS A 102 -0.70 -8.15 -0.35
CA LYS A 102 -2.14 -8.16 -0.69
C LYS A 102 -2.51 -7.29 -1.91
N GLY A 103 -1.62 -6.40 -2.34
CA GLY A 103 -1.77 -5.60 -3.56
C GLY A 103 -1.60 -6.37 -4.88
N ASP A 104 -0.87 -7.50 -4.86
CA ASP A 104 -0.53 -8.27 -6.07
C ASP A 104 -1.37 -9.54 -6.25
N LEU A 105 -2.47 -9.69 -5.50
CA LEU A 105 -3.45 -10.73 -5.77
C LEU A 105 -4.26 -10.33 -7.02
N ASP A 106 -3.84 -10.85 -8.18
CA ASP A 106 -4.64 -11.08 -9.39
C ASP A 106 -5.57 -9.94 -9.85
N LYS A 107 -5.19 -8.67 -9.62
CA LYS A 107 -6.07 -7.54 -9.94
C LYS A 107 -5.94 -7.15 -11.41
N VAL A 108 -6.75 -7.76 -12.27
CA VAL A 108 -6.96 -7.28 -13.63
C VAL A 108 -7.76 -5.97 -13.60
N THR A 109 -7.08 -4.84 -13.85
CA THR A 109 -7.72 -3.52 -13.89
C THR A 109 -7.98 -3.09 -15.32
N LEU A 110 -9.25 -2.92 -15.69
CA LEU A 110 -9.67 -2.39 -16.99
C LEU A 110 -10.03 -0.91 -16.84
N SER A 111 -9.29 -0.03 -17.52
CA SER A 111 -9.55 1.42 -17.49
C SER A 111 -10.83 1.78 -18.25
N SER A 112 -11.48 2.89 -17.90
CA SER A 112 -12.66 3.39 -18.63
C SER A 112 -12.32 3.67 -20.10
N ASP A 113 -11.13 4.18 -20.39
CA ASP A 113 -10.69 4.47 -21.76
C ASP A 113 -10.50 3.20 -22.59
N THR A 114 -10.01 2.12 -21.97
CA THR A 114 -9.91 0.81 -22.60
C THR A 114 -11.30 0.25 -22.92
N LEU A 115 -12.26 0.37 -22.00
CA LEU A 115 -13.61 -0.18 -22.17
C LEU A 115 -14.48 0.63 -23.13
N ARG A 116 -14.37 1.96 -23.15
CA ARG A 116 -15.20 2.86 -23.98
C ARG A 116 -15.17 2.56 -25.47
N LYS A 117 -14.13 1.90 -25.98
CA LYS A 117 -14.03 1.49 -27.39
C LYS A 117 -14.97 0.34 -27.76
N TYR A 118 -15.40 -0.44 -26.77
CA TYR A 118 -16.23 -1.64 -26.95
C TYR A 118 -17.69 -1.43 -26.52
N PHE A 119 -17.99 -0.31 -25.86
CA PHE A 119 -19.31 0.00 -25.32
C PHE A 119 -19.91 1.26 -25.95
N PRO A 120 -21.25 1.33 -26.12
CA PRO A 120 -21.92 2.55 -26.54
C PRO A 120 -21.62 3.73 -25.60
N LYS A 121 -21.54 4.95 -26.15
CA LYS A 121 -21.28 6.18 -25.37
C LYS A 121 -22.36 6.45 -24.30
N SER A 122 -23.55 5.86 -24.43
CA SER A 122 -24.67 5.99 -23.50
C SER A 122 -24.57 5.06 -22.27
N TYR A 123 -23.59 4.16 -22.22
CA TYR A 123 -23.44 3.24 -21.10
C TYR A 123 -22.81 3.92 -19.88
N THR A 124 -23.40 3.66 -18.72
CA THR A 124 -22.78 4.02 -17.43
C THR A 124 -21.74 2.97 -17.04
N PRO A 125 -20.78 3.29 -16.17
CA PRO A 125 -19.81 2.32 -15.67
C PRO A 125 -20.46 1.05 -15.10
N ALA A 126 -21.58 1.20 -14.37
CA ALA A 126 -22.34 0.06 -13.84
C ALA A 126 -22.89 -0.86 -14.94
N LYS A 127 -23.44 -0.30 -16.02
CA LYS A 127 -23.93 -1.08 -17.17
C LYS A 127 -22.81 -1.77 -17.94
N MET A 128 -21.64 -1.12 -18.07
CA MET A 128 -20.46 -1.74 -18.65
C MET A 128 -20.03 -2.95 -17.81
N GLN A 129 -19.93 -2.79 -16.49
CA GLN A 129 -19.57 -3.88 -15.58
C GLN A 129 -20.55 -5.05 -15.66
N GLU A 130 -21.85 -4.80 -15.61
CA GLU A 130 -22.88 -5.85 -15.73
C GLU A 130 -22.74 -6.63 -17.05
N THR A 131 -22.46 -5.93 -18.16
CA THR A 131 -22.29 -6.56 -19.47
C THR A 131 -21.01 -7.38 -19.53
N ILE A 132 -19.90 -6.88 -18.96
CA ILE A 132 -18.63 -7.62 -18.88
C ILE A 132 -18.83 -8.94 -18.13
N ILE A 133 -19.51 -8.90 -16.98
CA ILE A 133 -19.79 -10.11 -16.19
C ILE A 133 -20.61 -11.12 -17.01
N LYS A 134 -21.68 -10.68 -17.68
CA LYS A 134 -22.50 -11.57 -18.53
C LYS A 134 -21.70 -12.22 -19.67
N LEU A 135 -20.79 -11.48 -20.31
CA LEU A 135 -19.92 -12.02 -21.36
C LEU A 135 -18.97 -13.08 -20.81
N LEU A 136 -18.39 -12.85 -19.63
CA LEU A 136 -17.50 -13.81 -18.97
C LEU A 136 -18.25 -15.08 -18.54
N GLU A 137 -19.47 -14.95 -18.00
CA GLU A 137 -20.31 -16.09 -17.64
C GLU A 137 -20.66 -16.97 -18.85
N GLN A 138 -21.00 -16.34 -19.98
CA GLN A 138 -21.29 -17.07 -21.22
C GLN A 138 -20.05 -17.80 -21.74
N TRP A 139 -18.90 -17.13 -21.73
CA TRP A 139 -17.62 -17.72 -22.11
C TRP A 139 -17.27 -18.92 -21.22
N GLN A 140 -17.41 -18.78 -19.90
CA GLN A 140 -17.15 -19.86 -18.94
C GLN A 140 -18.05 -21.07 -19.19
N LYS A 141 -19.37 -20.85 -19.37
CA LYS A 141 -20.34 -21.92 -19.66
C LYS A 141 -20.01 -22.66 -20.96
N LYS A 142 -19.54 -21.94 -21.98
CA LYS A 142 -19.13 -22.56 -23.25
C LYS A 142 -17.87 -23.42 -23.07
N ARG A 143 -16.86 -22.88 -22.37
CA ARG A 143 -15.61 -23.60 -22.10
C ARG A 143 -15.82 -24.89 -21.30
N GLN A 144 -16.72 -24.88 -20.32
CA GLN A 144 -17.04 -26.09 -19.55
C GLN A 144 -17.65 -27.19 -20.43
N ARG A 145 -18.59 -26.84 -21.32
CA ARG A 145 -19.20 -27.79 -22.27
C ARG A 145 -18.21 -28.37 -23.27
N ASP A 146 -17.22 -27.58 -23.68
CA ASP A 146 -16.18 -28.01 -24.62
C ASP A 146 -15.10 -28.88 -23.96
N GLN A 147 -14.99 -28.85 -22.61
CA GLN A 147 -14.08 -29.72 -21.84
C GLN A 147 -14.72 -31.04 -21.38
N GLU A 148 -16.05 -31.13 -21.41
CA GLU A 148 -16.82 -32.35 -21.09
C GLU A 148 -17.06 -33.28 -22.29
N ARG A 149 -16.53 -32.94 -23.48
CA ARG A 149 -16.57 -33.74 -24.71
C ARG A 149 -15.21 -34.30 -25.06
#